data_AF-A0A7C1NRS6-F1
#
_entry.id   AF-A0A7C1NRS6-F1
#
_cell.length_a   1.000
_cell.length_b   1.000
_cell.length_c   1.000
_cell.angle_alpha   90.00
_cell.angle_beta   90.00
_cell.angle_gamma   90.00
#
_symmetry.space_group_name_H-M   'P 1'
#
loop_
_entity.id
_entity.type
_entity.pdbx_description
1 polymer ?
#
loop_
_entity_poly.entity_id
_entity_poly.type
_entity_poly.pdbx_seq_one_letter_code
_entity_poly.pdbx_strand_id
1 'polypeptide(L)'
;RFVTRIDVGEGVRVTDQRSTTFEDVAAGTFRFENKSFTDDQLDKDVSGAAAEAGGKVKIELTGPDKRALELADSRFPAEHMLEVIARARKGDQVFESRIFDGSEDGDQTFLTTTIVGGPTKSSDTDPEAKALESLGAQDYWPVSIAYFDEKTRGDQEPIYSQSFKLYENGVTRDLTLDYGDFVLAGKLTKLEVLGKPDVGCP
;
A
#
# COMPACT_ATOMS: atom_id res chain seq x y z
N ARG A 1 -1.47 -4.21 10.02
CA ARG A 1 -0.58 -5.16 10.73
C ARG A 1 -0.26 -6.29 9.78
N PHE A 2 1.01 -6.66 9.67
CA PHE A 2 1.51 -7.69 8.78
C PHE A 2 2.43 -8.61 9.58
N VAL A 3 2.12 -9.90 9.65
CA VAL A 3 2.88 -10.86 10.47
C VAL A 3 3.34 -11.99 9.58
N THR A 4 4.64 -12.26 9.58
CA THR A 4 5.25 -13.36 8.86
C THR A 4 5.98 -14.28 9.83
N ARG A 5 5.92 -15.58 9.57
CA ARG A 5 6.66 -16.62 10.28
C ARG A 5 7.44 -17.42 9.24
N ILE A 6 8.75 -17.25 9.21
CA ILE A 6 9.62 -17.86 8.21
C ILE A 6 10.45 -18.93 8.90
N ASP A 7 10.45 -20.14 8.34
CA ASP A 7 11.34 -21.22 8.74
C ASP A 7 12.55 -21.23 7.81
N VAL A 8 13.73 -20.91 8.35
CA VAL A 8 14.98 -20.80 7.59
C VAL A 8 15.84 -22.07 7.70
N GLY A 9 15.28 -23.18 8.20
CA GLY A 9 15.96 -24.45 8.40
C GLY A 9 16.82 -24.52 9.66
N GLU A 10 17.47 -23.41 10.05
CA GLU A 10 18.19 -23.28 11.33
C GLU A 10 17.29 -22.84 12.49
N GLY A 11 16.07 -22.39 12.18
CA GLY A 11 15.11 -21.91 13.15
C GLY A 11 13.94 -21.18 12.50
N VAL A 12 13.06 -20.67 13.36
CA VAL A 12 11.88 -19.92 12.95
C VAL A 12 12.08 -18.48 13.37
N ARG A 13 11.88 -17.55 12.43
CA ARG A 13 11.89 -16.11 12.67
C ARG A 13 10.48 -15.55 12.48
N VAL A 14 10.05 -14.72 13.43
CA VAL A 14 8.75 -14.04 13.36
C VAL A 14 8.98 -12.56 13.20
N THR A 15 8.35 -11.95 12.19
CA THR A 15 8.33 -10.51 12.00
C THR A 15 6.89 -9.99 12.09
N ASP A 16 6.65 -8.97 12.90
CA ASP A 16 5.36 -8.30 13.10
C ASP A 16 5.50 -6.82 12.81
N GLN A 17 4.98 -6.39 11.65
CA GLN A 17 4.92 -4.99 11.26
C GLN A 17 3.56 -4.38 11.59
N ARG A 18 3.58 -3.23 12.26
CA ARG A 18 2.40 -2.48 12.69
C ARG A 18 2.48 -1.08 12.12
N SER A 19 1.53 -0.75 11.26
CA SER A 19 1.43 0.55 10.60
C SER A 19 0.11 1.20 10.97
N THR A 20 0.17 2.47 11.36
CA THR A 20 -0.98 3.34 11.55
C THR A 20 -0.77 4.59 10.72
N THR A 21 -1.73 4.93 9.88
CA THR A 21 -1.65 6.12 9.03
C THR A 21 -2.95 6.93 9.09
N PHE A 22 -2.82 8.22 8.81
CA PHE A 22 -3.95 9.12 8.60
C PHE A 22 -3.62 10.02 7.42
N GLU A 23 -4.55 10.13 6.48
CA GLU A 23 -4.40 10.95 5.28
C GLU A 23 -5.60 11.87 5.13
N ASP A 24 -5.33 13.17 5.01
CA ASP A 24 -6.32 14.15 4.57
C ASP A 24 -5.95 14.56 3.14
N VAL A 25 -6.64 13.94 2.18
CA VAL A 25 -6.43 14.14 0.74
C VAL A 25 -6.73 15.59 0.34
N ALA A 26 -7.71 16.24 0.98
CA ALA A 26 -8.08 17.61 0.63
C ALA A 26 -7.06 18.63 1.17
N ALA A 27 -6.49 18.35 2.34
CA ALA A 27 -5.44 19.17 2.93
C ALA A 27 -4.03 18.85 2.40
N GLY A 28 -3.86 17.76 1.65
CA GLY A 28 -2.55 17.31 1.18
C GLY A 28 -1.63 16.93 2.34
N THR A 29 -2.15 16.21 3.34
CA THR A 29 -1.36 15.82 4.53
C THR A 29 -1.45 14.33 4.83
N PHE A 30 -0.34 13.77 5.31
CA PHE A 30 -0.21 12.36 5.65
C PHE A 30 0.58 12.20 6.96
N ARG A 31 0.09 11.39 7.89
CA ARG A 31 0.77 11.02 9.14
C ARG A 31 0.95 9.53 9.17
N PHE A 32 2.09 9.07 9.67
CA PHE A 32 2.43 7.66 9.70
C PHE A 32 3.21 7.29 10.96
N GLU A 33 2.95 6.08 11.45
CA GLU A 33 3.72 5.40 12.48
C GLU A 33 3.90 3.94 12.03
N ASN A 34 5.15 3.51 11.88
CA ASN A 34 5.54 2.19 11.43
C ASN A 34 6.47 1.55 12.47
N LYS A 35 6.03 0.45 13.07
CA LYS A 35 6.82 -0.33 14.03
C LYS A 35 7.02 -1.75 13.52
N SER A 36 8.26 -2.21 13.51
CA SER A 36 8.62 -3.59 13.18
C SER A 36 9.16 -4.30 14.41
N PHE A 37 8.64 -5.49 14.68
CA PHE A 37 9.13 -6.36 15.75
C PHE A 37 9.68 -7.63 15.13
N THR A 38 10.87 -8.03 15.58
CA THR A 38 11.48 -9.32 15.26
C THR A 38 11.52 -10.15 16.53
N ASP A 39 10.91 -11.33 16.52
CA ASP A 39 10.89 -12.25 17.68
C ASP A 39 10.47 -11.52 18.97
N ASP A 40 9.41 -10.71 18.85
CA ASP A 40 8.83 -9.82 19.87
C ASP A 40 9.72 -8.66 20.36
N GLN A 41 10.93 -8.49 19.80
CA GLN A 41 11.80 -7.35 20.07
C GLN A 41 11.57 -6.23 19.06
N LEU A 42 11.50 -4.98 19.53
CA LEU A 42 11.39 -3.81 18.65
C LEU A 42 12.67 -3.69 17.81
N ASP A 43 12.51 -3.74 16.50
CA ASP A 43 13.60 -3.69 15.51
C ASP A 43 13.64 -2.34 14.80
N LYS A 44 12.46 -1.82 14.42
CA LYS A 44 12.30 -0.54 13.73
C LYS A 44 11.13 0.24 14.31
N ASP A 45 11.29 1.55 14.45
CA ASP A 45 10.24 2.51 14.80
C ASP A 45 10.46 3.72 13.91
N VAL A 46 9.47 4.12 13.13
CA VAL A 46 9.53 5.31 12.27
C VAL A 46 8.20 6.01 12.36
N SER A 47 8.23 7.28 12.73
CA SER A 47 7.04 8.12 12.83
C SER A 47 7.28 9.48 12.21
N GLY A 48 6.24 10.05 11.61
CA GLY A 48 6.34 11.38 11.03
C GLY A 48 5.05 11.90 10.43
N ALA A 49 5.17 13.10 9.87
CA ALA A 49 4.14 13.76 9.08
C ALA A 49 4.74 14.25 7.77
N ALA A 50 3.97 14.15 6.70
CA ALA A 50 4.27 14.67 5.38
C ALA A 50 3.16 15.63 4.94
N ALA A 51 3.53 16.67 4.20
CA ALA A 51 2.59 17.62 3.63
C ALA A 51 3.06 18.07 2.24
N GLU A 52 2.11 18.25 1.33
CA GLU A 52 2.35 18.90 0.05
C GLU A 52 2.76 20.37 0.27
N ALA A 53 3.84 20.79 -0.40
CA ALA A 53 4.40 22.12 -0.25
C ALA A 53 5.05 22.59 -1.54
N GLY A 54 4.27 23.28 -2.40
CA GLY A 54 4.80 23.95 -3.58
C GLY A 54 5.38 23.00 -4.65
N GLY A 55 4.69 21.90 -4.93
CA GLY A 55 5.13 20.88 -5.90
C GLY A 55 6.27 19.99 -5.37
N LYS A 56 6.26 19.75 -4.06
CA LYS A 56 7.19 18.92 -3.30
C LYS A 56 6.45 18.34 -2.11
N VAL A 57 7.06 17.36 -1.45
CA VAL A 57 6.57 16.83 -0.17
C VAL A 57 7.56 17.18 0.93
N LYS A 58 7.09 17.94 1.92
CA LYS A 58 7.86 18.24 3.14
C LYS A 58 7.54 17.18 4.19
N ILE A 59 8.58 16.59 4.78
CA ILE A 59 8.45 15.52 5.78
C ILE A 59 9.13 15.97 7.06
N GLU A 60 8.46 15.72 8.18
CA GLU A 60 8.96 15.91 9.54
C GLU A 60 8.89 14.57 10.27
N LEU A 61 10.04 13.91 10.44
CA LEU A 61 10.16 12.69 11.22
C LEU A 61 10.21 13.03 12.71
N THR A 62 9.35 12.37 13.49
CA THR A 62 9.14 12.66 14.92
C THR A 62 9.84 11.70 15.87
N GLY A 63 10.33 10.57 15.38
CA GLY A 63 11.16 9.66 16.16
C GLY A 63 11.47 8.34 15.42
N PRO A 64 12.55 7.64 15.82
CA PRO A 64 13.55 8.01 16.84
C PRO A 64 14.54 9.07 16.35
N ASP A 65 14.87 9.09 15.06
CA ASP A 65 15.81 10.04 14.45
C ASP A 65 15.08 11.27 13.88
N LYS A 66 14.84 12.25 14.75
CA LYS A 66 14.14 13.49 14.37
C LYS A 66 14.92 14.26 13.31
N ARG A 67 14.29 14.46 12.16
CA ARG A 67 14.81 15.28 11.06
C ARG A 67 13.67 15.76 10.17
N ALA A 68 13.94 16.83 9.44
CA ALA A 68 13.06 17.30 8.39
C ALA A 68 13.77 17.12 7.05
N LEU A 69 13.00 16.77 6.03
CA LEU A 69 13.49 16.65 4.66
C LEU A 69 12.42 17.11 3.69
N GLU A 70 12.86 17.37 2.46
CA GLU A 70 12.00 17.78 1.36
C GLU A 70 12.30 16.86 0.18
N LEU A 71 11.27 16.18 -0.31
CA LEU A 71 11.34 15.27 -1.44
C LEU A 71 10.57 15.81 -2.64
N ALA A 72 10.72 15.15 -3.77
CA ALA A 72 9.94 15.45 -4.97
C ALA A 72 8.44 15.31 -4.70
N ASP A 73 7.64 15.99 -5.53
CA ASP A 73 6.19 15.87 -5.53
C ASP A 73 5.76 14.41 -5.66
N SER A 74 4.89 13.94 -4.77
CA SER A 74 4.47 12.54 -4.73
C SER A 74 3.11 12.40 -4.07
N ARG A 75 2.38 11.36 -4.48
CA ARG A 75 1.07 11.04 -3.93
C ARG A 75 1.21 10.26 -2.62
N PHE A 76 0.27 10.48 -1.73
CA PHE A 76 0.10 9.64 -0.55
C PHE A 76 -0.74 8.39 -0.88
N PRO A 77 -0.74 7.35 -0.01
CA PRO A 77 -1.31 6.05 -0.36
C PRO A 77 -2.79 6.06 -0.72
N ALA A 78 -3.63 6.82 -0.01
CA ALA A 78 -5.07 6.88 -0.31
C ALA A 78 -5.35 7.69 -1.58
N GLU A 79 -4.67 8.83 -1.77
CA GLU A 79 -4.71 9.61 -3.00
C GLU A 79 -4.30 8.77 -4.22
N HIS A 80 -3.22 8.00 -4.10
CA HIS A 80 -2.77 7.08 -5.15
C HIS A 80 -3.83 6.00 -5.44
N MET A 81 -4.44 5.41 -4.42
CA MET A 81 -5.52 4.43 -4.62
C MET A 81 -6.74 5.04 -5.33
N LEU A 82 -7.11 6.28 -4.98
CA LEU A 82 -8.17 7.02 -5.67
C LEU A 82 -7.81 7.28 -7.15
N GLU A 83 -6.56 7.59 -7.45
CA GLU A 83 -6.06 7.73 -8.82
C GLU A 83 -6.20 6.41 -9.60
N VAL A 84 -5.78 5.28 -9.01
CA VAL A 84 -5.90 3.94 -9.64
C VAL A 84 -7.37 3.66 -10.00
N ILE A 85 -8.29 3.86 -9.06
CA ILE A 85 -9.74 3.65 -9.29
C ILE A 85 -10.27 4.60 -10.37
N ALA A 86 -9.90 5.89 -10.31
CA ALA A 86 -10.34 6.88 -11.30
C ALA A 86 -9.86 6.54 -12.72
N ARG A 87 -8.63 6.04 -12.86
CA ARG A 87 -8.05 5.59 -14.13
C ARG A 87 -8.67 4.29 -14.62
N ALA A 88 -8.88 3.33 -13.73
CA ALA A 88 -9.57 2.08 -14.03
C ALA A 88 -10.99 2.32 -14.60
N ARG A 89 -11.74 3.26 -14.01
CA ARG A 89 -13.06 3.70 -14.51
C ARG A 89 -13.01 4.29 -15.91
N LYS A 90 -11.95 5.02 -16.24
CA LYS A 90 -11.74 5.63 -17.56
C LYS A 90 -11.25 4.62 -18.60
N GLY A 91 -10.82 3.43 -18.17
CA GLY A 91 -10.20 2.42 -19.03
C GLY A 91 -8.71 2.66 -19.30
N ASP A 92 -8.07 3.55 -18.53
CA ASP A 92 -6.62 3.77 -18.63
C ASP A 92 -5.90 2.53 -18.06
N GLN A 93 -5.09 1.88 -18.89
CA GLN A 93 -4.49 0.59 -18.53
C GLN A 93 -3.08 0.68 -17.93
N VAL A 94 -2.32 1.73 -18.25
CA VAL A 94 -0.94 1.87 -17.77
C VAL A 94 -0.68 3.33 -17.43
N PHE A 95 -0.09 3.58 -16.26
CA PHE A 95 0.34 4.91 -15.86
C PHE A 95 1.47 4.84 -14.84
N GLU A 96 2.22 5.95 -14.75
CA GLU A 96 3.29 6.11 -13.78
C GLU A 96 2.89 7.14 -12.71
N SER A 97 3.33 6.90 -11.48
CA SER A 97 3.14 7.79 -10.35
C SER A 97 4.39 7.81 -9.48
N ARG A 98 4.48 8.82 -8.62
CA ARG A 98 5.45 8.85 -7.52
C ARG A 98 4.69 8.76 -6.21
N ILE A 99 5.15 7.93 -5.29
CA ILE A 99 4.46 7.66 -4.03
C ILE A 99 5.38 7.92 -2.86
N PHE A 100 4.85 8.59 -1.84
CA PHE A 100 5.39 8.59 -0.48
C PHE A 100 4.41 7.85 0.43
N ASP A 101 4.82 6.73 1.01
CA ASP A 101 3.97 5.90 1.88
C ASP A 101 4.47 5.83 3.33
N GLY A 102 5.55 6.56 3.65
CA GLY A 102 6.19 6.54 4.96
C GLY A 102 6.83 5.21 5.33
N SER A 103 6.97 4.27 4.37
CA SER A 103 7.68 3.01 4.56
C SER A 103 9.19 3.23 4.72
N GLU A 104 9.91 2.13 4.97
CA GLU A 104 11.33 2.15 5.28
C GLU A 104 11.66 3.18 6.37
N ASP A 105 12.59 4.11 6.10
CA ASP A 105 13.03 5.15 7.04
C ASP A 105 12.23 6.45 6.92
N GLY A 106 11.11 6.41 6.16
CA GLY A 106 10.24 7.56 5.93
C GLY A 106 10.94 8.72 5.20
N ASP A 107 11.99 8.44 4.43
CA ASP A 107 12.90 9.44 3.87
C ASP A 107 13.08 9.36 2.35
N GLN A 108 12.26 8.56 1.67
CA GLN A 108 12.31 8.41 0.23
C GLN A 108 10.93 8.28 -0.41
N THR A 109 10.87 8.61 -1.69
CA THR A 109 9.74 8.34 -2.57
C THR A 109 10.07 7.17 -3.50
N PHE A 110 9.03 6.51 -4.00
CA PHE A 110 9.15 5.45 -4.98
C PHE A 110 8.49 5.87 -6.29
N LEU A 111 9.14 5.56 -7.41
CA LEU A 111 8.49 5.57 -8.70
C LEU A 111 7.68 4.31 -8.85
N THR A 112 6.45 4.43 -9.34
CA THR A 112 5.59 3.27 -9.61
C THR A 112 5.14 3.25 -11.05
N THR A 113 5.10 2.04 -11.61
CA THR A 113 4.33 1.75 -12.82
C THR A 113 3.13 0.91 -12.42
N THR A 114 1.93 1.40 -12.72
CA THR A 114 0.67 0.70 -12.45
C THR A 114 0.09 0.18 -13.75
N ILE A 115 -0.28 -1.09 -13.77
CA ILE A 115 -1.00 -1.76 -14.85
C ILE A 115 -2.38 -2.18 -14.34
N VAL A 116 -3.42 -1.78 -15.07
CA VAL A 116 -4.83 -2.07 -14.77
C VAL A 116 -5.42 -2.92 -15.89
N GLY A 117 -5.83 -4.13 -15.54
CA GLY A 117 -6.56 -5.05 -16.41
C GLY A 117 -8.01 -4.61 -16.64
N GLY A 118 -8.70 -5.26 -17.57
CA GLY A 118 -10.11 -4.99 -17.82
C GLY A 118 -11.04 -5.38 -16.66
N PRO A 119 -12.21 -4.75 -16.52
CA PRO A 119 -13.19 -5.12 -15.50
C PRO A 119 -13.60 -6.59 -15.68
N THR A 120 -13.58 -7.33 -14.58
CA THR A 120 -13.78 -8.76 -14.53
C THR A 120 -14.86 -9.10 -13.50
N LYS A 121 -15.80 -9.97 -13.87
CA LYS A 121 -16.84 -10.43 -12.96
C LYS A 121 -16.26 -11.38 -11.91
N SER A 122 -16.75 -11.26 -10.67
CA SER A 122 -16.49 -12.28 -9.65
C SER A 122 -17.11 -13.62 -10.06
N SER A 123 -16.39 -14.72 -9.83
CA SER A 123 -16.86 -16.09 -10.11
C SER A 123 -17.40 -16.74 -8.84
N ASP A 124 -18.47 -17.52 -8.96
CA ASP A 124 -19.00 -18.33 -7.85
C ASP A 124 -18.02 -19.43 -7.40
N THR A 125 -17.02 -19.76 -8.23
CA THR A 125 -15.95 -20.72 -7.91
C THR A 125 -14.71 -20.05 -7.30
N ASP A 126 -14.79 -18.77 -6.93
CA ASP A 126 -13.66 -18.06 -6.33
C ASP A 126 -13.35 -18.60 -4.93
N PRO A 127 -12.09 -18.95 -4.61
CA PRO A 127 -11.73 -19.48 -3.30
C PRO A 127 -12.00 -18.49 -2.14
N GLU A 128 -12.13 -17.19 -2.44
CA GLU A 128 -12.41 -16.14 -1.46
C GLU A 128 -13.91 -15.77 -1.41
N ALA A 129 -14.78 -16.45 -2.18
CA ALA A 129 -16.21 -16.10 -2.31
C ALA A 129 -16.93 -15.97 -0.96
N LYS A 130 -16.64 -16.86 -0.01
CA LYS A 130 -17.22 -16.82 1.34
C LYS A 130 -16.86 -15.55 2.11
N ALA A 131 -15.61 -15.07 1.98
CA ALA A 131 -15.18 -13.84 2.63
C ALA A 131 -15.83 -12.60 2.01
N LEU A 132 -16.30 -12.71 0.76
CA LEU A 132 -16.90 -11.63 -0.02
C LEU A 132 -18.43 -11.58 0.07
N GLU A 133 -19.08 -12.47 0.82
CA GLU A 133 -20.55 -12.53 0.93
C GLU A 133 -21.17 -11.15 1.26
N SER A 134 -20.51 -10.37 2.12
CA SER A 134 -20.95 -9.02 2.51
C SER A 134 -20.77 -7.95 1.43
N LEU A 135 -19.85 -8.16 0.48
CA LEU A 135 -19.61 -7.27 -0.65
C LEU A 135 -20.60 -7.51 -1.80
N GLY A 136 -21.14 -8.73 -1.88
CA GLY A 136 -22.03 -9.18 -2.94
C GLY A 136 -21.30 -9.38 -4.27
N ALA A 137 -22.08 -9.60 -5.34
CA ALA A 137 -21.54 -9.72 -6.68
C ALA A 137 -21.12 -8.34 -7.21
N GLN A 138 -19.82 -8.06 -7.16
CA GLN A 138 -19.21 -6.88 -7.75
C GLN A 138 -18.12 -7.28 -8.76
N ASP A 139 -17.95 -6.42 -9.76
CA ASP A 139 -16.84 -6.50 -10.70
C ASP A 139 -15.58 -5.95 -10.03
N TYR A 140 -14.42 -6.42 -10.47
CA TYR A 140 -13.11 -5.96 -10.01
C TYR A 140 -12.18 -5.73 -11.19
N TRP A 141 -11.10 -4.97 -10.95
CA TRP A 141 -9.97 -4.85 -11.87
C TRP A 141 -8.77 -5.63 -11.35
N PRO A 142 -8.14 -6.48 -12.15
CA PRO A 142 -6.78 -6.95 -11.86
C PRO A 142 -5.82 -5.75 -11.93
N VAL A 143 -5.05 -5.52 -10.87
CA VAL A 143 -4.08 -4.43 -10.81
C VAL A 143 -2.71 -5.00 -10.46
N SER A 144 -1.66 -4.49 -11.10
CA SER A 144 -0.28 -4.71 -10.71
C SER A 144 0.46 -3.38 -10.58
N ILE A 145 1.25 -3.23 -9.53
CA ILE A 145 2.06 -2.04 -9.27
C ILE A 145 3.50 -2.50 -9.03
N ALA A 146 4.42 -2.00 -9.84
CA ALA A 146 5.85 -2.20 -9.68
C ALA A 146 6.50 -0.93 -9.11
N TYR A 147 7.39 -1.10 -8.12
CA TYR A 147 8.08 -0.02 -7.42
C TYR A 147 9.55 0.00 -7.81
N PHE A 148 10.08 1.20 -8.03
CA PHE A 148 11.46 1.45 -8.47
C PHE A 148 12.14 2.46 -7.57
N ASP A 149 13.42 2.23 -7.29
CA ASP A 149 14.27 3.17 -6.56
C ASP A 149 14.75 4.28 -7.49
N GLU A 150 14.44 5.52 -7.13
CA GLU A 150 14.82 6.71 -7.88
C GLU A 150 16.31 6.98 -7.94
N LYS A 151 17.08 6.47 -6.97
CA LYS A 151 18.52 6.70 -6.87
C LYS A 151 19.29 5.86 -7.88
N THR A 152 18.72 4.75 -8.32
CA THR A 152 19.32 3.86 -9.32
C THR A 152 19.18 4.50 -10.71
N ARG A 153 20.08 4.19 -11.66
CA ARG A 153 20.03 4.68 -13.05
C ARG A 153 20.24 3.53 -14.04
N GLY A 154 19.62 3.63 -15.22
CA GLY A 154 19.73 2.64 -16.29
C GLY A 154 18.55 1.68 -16.33
N ASP A 155 18.76 0.50 -16.93
CA ASP A 155 17.77 -0.58 -16.92
C ASP A 155 17.59 -1.09 -15.49
N GLN A 156 16.38 -0.96 -14.96
CA GLN A 156 16.04 -1.33 -13.59
C GLN A 156 14.96 -2.38 -13.56
N GLU A 157 15.18 -3.39 -12.74
CA GLU A 157 14.13 -4.28 -12.28
C GLU A 157 13.38 -3.60 -11.11
N PRO A 158 12.08 -3.87 -10.93
CA PRO A 158 11.36 -3.42 -9.75
C PRO A 158 12.00 -3.96 -8.48
N ILE A 159 12.14 -3.13 -7.45
CA ILE A 159 12.61 -3.55 -6.12
C ILE A 159 11.52 -4.29 -5.33
N TYR A 160 10.28 -4.09 -5.73
CA TYR A 160 9.09 -4.68 -5.14
C TYR A 160 7.96 -4.58 -6.16
N SER A 161 7.16 -5.62 -6.28
CA SER A 161 5.91 -5.52 -7.03
C SER A 161 4.76 -6.16 -6.27
N GLN A 162 3.57 -5.66 -6.52
CA GLN A 162 2.35 -6.23 -5.99
C GLN A 162 1.33 -6.41 -7.09
N SER A 163 0.50 -7.45 -6.96
CA SER A 163 -0.69 -7.62 -7.78
C SER A 163 -1.88 -8.02 -6.92
N PHE A 164 -3.05 -7.50 -7.25
CA PHE A 164 -4.27 -7.75 -6.50
C PHE A 164 -5.50 -7.52 -7.38
N LYS A 165 -6.65 -7.98 -6.91
CA LYS A 165 -7.96 -7.64 -7.46
C LYS A 165 -8.51 -6.44 -6.70
N LEU A 166 -8.85 -5.36 -7.40
CA LEU A 166 -9.34 -4.10 -6.87
C LEU A 166 -10.83 -3.92 -7.17
N TYR A 167 -11.63 -3.71 -6.14
CA TYR A 167 -13.03 -3.32 -6.27
C TYR A 167 -13.19 -1.80 -6.31
N GLU A 168 -14.30 -1.36 -6.89
CA GLU A 168 -14.70 0.04 -7.02
C GLU A 168 -14.72 0.83 -5.71
N ASN A 169 -14.94 0.14 -4.59
CA ASN A 169 -14.96 0.72 -3.25
C ASN A 169 -13.60 0.68 -2.53
N GLY A 170 -12.53 0.28 -3.21
CA GLY A 170 -11.17 0.20 -2.67
C GLY A 170 -10.83 -1.09 -1.93
N VAL A 171 -11.76 -2.06 -1.83
CA VAL A 171 -11.43 -3.38 -1.27
C VAL A 171 -10.46 -4.09 -2.22
N THR A 172 -9.41 -4.68 -1.66
CA THR A 172 -8.44 -5.50 -2.40
C THR A 172 -8.39 -6.93 -1.88
N ARG A 173 -8.08 -7.87 -2.76
CA ARG A 173 -7.94 -9.30 -2.44
C ARG A 173 -7.02 -10.01 -3.44
N ASP A 174 -6.78 -11.31 -3.23
CA ASP A 174 -5.90 -12.11 -4.10
C ASP A 174 -4.53 -11.44 -4.25
N LEU A 175 -3.96 -11.05 -3.11
CA LEU A 175 -2.75 -10.23 -3.05
C LEU A 175 -1.53 -11.11 -3.33
N THR A 176 -0.67 -10.66 -4.22
CA THR A 176 0.67 -11.24 -4.41
C THR A 176 1.67 -10.12 -4.16
N LEU A 177 2.64 -10.35 -3.29
CA LEU A 177 3.73 -9.45 -2.95
C LEU A 177 5.04 -10.11 -3.37
N ASP A 178 5.71 -9.57 -4.39
CA ASP A 178 6.95 -10.08 -4.92
C ASP A 178 8.10 -9.16 -4.51
N TYR A 179 9.01 -9.69 -3.69
CA TYR A 179 10.20 -9.01 -3.20
C TYR A 179 11.47 -9.36 -4.02
N GLY A 180 11.31 -10.15 -5.09
CA GLY A 180 12.38 -10.63 -5.98
C GLY A 180 12.96 -11.96 -5.53
N ASP A 181 13.36 -12.09 -4.26
CA ASP A 181 13.93 -13.32 -3.68
C ASP A 181 12.86 -14.29 -3.15
N PHE A 182 11.71 -13.76 -2.74
CA PHE A 182 10.53 -14.54 -2.38
C PHE A 182 9.22 -13.84 -2.75
N VAL A 183 8.16 -14.64 -2.86
CA VAL A 183 6.80 -14.17 -3.17
C VAL A 183 5.85 -14.59 -2.05
N LEU A 184 5.06 -13.65 -1.56
CA LEU A 184 4.01 -13.90 -0.58
C LEU A 184 2.64 -13.81 -1.24
N ALA A 185 1.80 -14.82 -1.01
CA ALA A 185 0.41 -14.83 -1.45
C ALA A 185 -0.51 -14.58 -0.25
N GLY A 186 -1.31 -13.52 -0.35
CA GLY A 186 -2.34 -13.13 0.61
C GLY A 186 -3.73 -13.52 0.13
N LYS A 187 -4.46 -14.29 0.96
CA LYS A 187 -5.85 -14.66 0.71
C LYS A 187 -6.77 -13.98 1.71
N LEU A 188 -7.84 -13.37 1.21
CA LEU A 188 -8.88 -12.76 2.04
C LEU A 188 -9.71 -13.85 2.73
N THR A 189 -9.67 -13.88 4.05
CA THR A 189 -10.39 -14.88 4.86
C THR A 189 -11.62 -14.31 5.58
N LYS A 190 -11.63 -13.00 5.84
CA LYS A 190 -12.74 -12.29 6.48
C LYS A 190 -12.79 -10.84 5.98
N LEU A 191 -13.99 -10.38 5.62
CA LEU A 191 -14.29 -8.98 5.36
C LEU A 191 -15.43 -8.53 6.28
N GLU A 192 -15.21 -7.43 7.00
CA GLU A 192 -16.22 -6.79 7.83
C GLU A 192 -16.46 -5.38 7.29
N VAL A 193 -17.60 -5.19 6.63
CA VAL A 193 -17.96 -3.89 6.04
C VAL A 193 -18.49 -3.01 7.17
N LEU A 194 -17.79 -1.91 7.43
CA LEU A 194 -18.26 -0.88 8.35
C LEU A 194 -19.44 -0.14 7.69
N GLY A 195 -20.47 0.15 8.48
CA GLY A 195 -21.61 0.94 8.01
C GLY A 195 -21.21 2.34 7.57
N LYS A 196 -22.17 3.12 7.07
CA LYS A 196 -21.93 4.54 6.84
C LYS A 196 -21.49 5.19 8.15
N PRO A 197 -20.49 6.09 8.13
CA PRO A 197 -20.13 6.83 9.32
C PRO A 197 -21.38 7.51 9.88
N ASP A 198 -21.55 7.46 11.20
CA ASP A 198 -22.63 8.20 11.85
C ASP A 198 -22.53 9.67 11.44
N VAL A 199 -23.67 10.24 11.05
CA VAL A 199 -23.80 11.65 10.68
C VAL A 199 -23.37 12.52 11.88
N GLY A 200 -22.10 12.90 11.92
CA GLY A 200 -21.52 13.62 13.06
C GLY A 200 -20.01 13.50 13.27
N CYS A 201 -19.26 12.75 12.46
CA CYS A 201 -17.81 12.97 12.40
C CYS A 201 -17.55 14.36 11.79
N PRO A 202 -16.96 15.31 12.56
CA PRO A 202 -16.69 16.66 12.10
C PRO A 202 -15.69 16.70 10.95
#